data_AF-A0A7C5JPZ5-F1
#
_entry.id   AF-A0A7C5JPZ5-F1
#
_cell.length_a   1.000
_cell.length_b   1.000
_cell.length_c   1.000
_cell.angle_alpha   90.00
_cell.angle_beta   90.00
_cell.angle_gamma   90.00
#
_symmetry.space_group_name_H-M   'P 1'
#
loop_
_entity.id
_entity.type
_entity.pdbx_description
1 polymer ?
#
loop_
_entity_poly.entity_id
_entity_poly.type
_entity_poly.pdbx_seq_one_letter_code
_entity_poly.pdbx_strand_id
1 'polypeptide(L)' 'MITLRQRLNKGIIQVYYGTGKGKTTASLGLAFRATGHGFKVHMIQFMKGEVNYGEIKASKNYPNIKITQFGRPEL' A
#
# COMPACT_ATOMS: atom_id res chain seq x y z
N MET A 1 1.79 17.98 17.62
CA MET A 1 3.15 17.39 17.68
C MET A 1 3.50 16.87 16.28
N ILE A 2 4.34 17.60 15.53
CA ILE A 2 4.78 17.17 14.19
C ILE A 2 6.15 16.53 14.39
N THR A 3 6.22 15.19 14.36
CA THR A 3 7.47 14.46 14.52
C THR A 3 8.39 14.77 13.34
N LEU A 4 9.57 15.34 13.60
CA LEU A 4 10.62 15.55 12.60
C LEU A 4 11.06 14.20 12.04
N ARG A 5 10.60 13.89 10.84
CA ARG A 5 10.85 12.61 10.19
C ARG A 5 12.10 12.71 9.32
N GLN A 6 13.08 11.81 9.53
CA GLN A 6 14.23 11.70 8.64
C GLN A 6 13.74 11.45 7.21
N ARG A 7 14.18 12.31 6.27
CA ARG A 7 14.00 12.07 4.83
C ARG A 7 14.88 10.90 4.43
N LEU A 8 14.35 10.01 3.60
CA LEU A 8 15.18 8.99 2.96
C LEU A 8 16.19 9.70 2.04
N ASN A 9 17.47 9.38 2.18
CA ASN A 9 18.54 10.00 1.38
C ASN A 9 18.38 9.70 -0.13
N LYS A 10 17.74 8.58 -0.48
CA LYS A 10 17.50 8.18 -1.87
C LYS A 10 16.20 7.38 -1.98
N GLY A 11 15.35 7.75 -2.94
CA GLY A 11 14.19 6.94 -3.33
C GLY A 11 14.62 5.75 -4.19
N ILE A 12 13.99 4.59 -3.98
CA ILE A 12 14.28 3.36 -4.75
C ILE A 12 12.99 2.82 -5.38
N ILE A 13 13.16 2.05 -6.46
CA ILE A 13 12.08 1.32 -7.12
C ILE A 13 12.27 -0.17 -6.81
N GLN A 14 11.23 -0.81 -6.30
CA GLN A 14 11.21 -2.26 -6.05
C GLN A 14 10.16 -2.90 -6.97
N VAL A 15 10.54 -3.96 -7.67
CA VAL A 15 9.66 -4.67 -8.61
C VAL A 15 9.50 -6.11 -8.15
N TYR A 16 8.27 -6.48 -7.82
CA TYR A 16 7.88 -7.88 -7.59
C TYR A 16 7.31 -8.46 -8.88
N TYR A 17 8.03 -9.39 -9.53
CA TYR A 17 7.61 -10.02 -10.79
C TYR A 17 7.53 -11.56 -10.66
N GLY A 18 6.95 -12.22 -11.67
CA GLY A 18 6.81 -13.68 -11.74
C GLY A 18 5.39 -14.17 -11.45
N THR A 19 5.14 -15.47 -11.65
CA THR A 19 3.81 -16.09 -11.53
C THR A 19 3.44 -16.47 -10.09
N GLY A 20 4.40 -16.50 -9.18
CA GLY A 20 4.18 -16.83 -7.77
C GLY A 20 3.16 -15.92 -7.07
N LYS A 21 2.40 -16.49 -6.13
CA LYS A 21 1.52 -15.73 -5.23
C LYS A 21 2.37 -14.88 -4.27
N GLY A 22 1.81 -13.77 -3.78
CA GLY A 22 2.44 -12.96 -2.73
C GLY A 22 2.99 -11.59 -3.15
N LYS A 23 3.04 -11.27 -4.46
CA LYS A 23 3.49 -9.95 -4.96
C LYS A 23 2.71 -8.80 -4.32
N THR A 24 1.38 -8.88 -4.37
CA THR A 24 0.49 -7.87 -3.77
C THR A 24 0.64 -7.81 -2.25
N THR A 25 0.79 -8.98 -1.60
CA THR A 25 0.99 -9.08 -0.14
C THR A 25 2.30 -8.43 0.29
N ALA A 26 3.39 -8.63 -0.47
CA ALA A 26 4.67 -7.99 -0.22
C ALA A 26 4.58 -6.46 -0.33
N SER A 27 3.90 -5.95 -1.37
CA SER A 27 3.65 -4.51 -1.54
C SER A 27 2.79 -3.92 -0.41
N LEU A 28 1.74 -4.63 0.02
CA LEU A 28 0.91 -4.24 1.16
C LEU A 28 1.72 -4.23 2.47
N GLY A 29 2.52 -5.27 2.72
CA GLY A 29 3.38 -5.35 3.91
C GLY A 29 4.38 -4.19 3.97
N LEU A 30 4.97 -3.82 2.83
CA LEU A 30 5.84 -2.64 2.73
C LEU A 30 5.09 -1.34 3.02
N ALA A 31 3.88 -1.19 2.48
CA ALA A 31 3.02 -0.03 2.72
C ALA A 31 2.66 0.10 4.21
N PHE A 32 2.25 -0.98 4.88
CA PHE A 32 1.93 -0.96 6.31
C PHE A 32 3.17 -0.72 7.18
N ARG A 33 4.31 -1.33 6.84
CA ARG A 33 5.58 -1.06 7.53
C ARG A 33 5.94 0.43 7.46
N ALA A 34 5.89 1.02 6.28
CA ALA A 34 6.16 2.44 6.09
C ALA A 34 5.15 3.29 6.89
N THR A 35 3.87 2.92 6.85
CA THR A 35 2.80 3.58 7.61
C THR A 35 3.08 3.55 9.13
N GLY A 36 3.52 2.41 9.68
CA GLY A 36 3.91 2.26 11.08
C GLY A 36 5.10 3.13 11.51
N HIS A 37 6.01 3.45 10.58
CA HIS A 37 7.08 4.43 10.79
C HIS A 37 6.67 5.88 10.45
N GLY A 38 5.37 6.16 10.36
CA GLY A 38 4.84 7.49 10.08
C GLY A 38 5.06 7.96 8.63
N PHE A 39 5.35 7.07 7.67
CA PHE A 39 5.40 7.45 6.26
C PHE A 39 4.01 7.69 5.69
N LYS A 40 3.87 8.72 4.86
CA LYS A 40 2.69 8.88 3.99
C LYS A 40 2.81 7.88 2.86
N VAL A 41 1.80 7.07 2.67
CA VAL A 41 1.76 6.02 1.66
C VAL A 41 0.53 6.18 0.80
N HIS A 42 0.72 6.09 -0.52
CA HIS A 42 -0.37 6.02 -1.48
C HIS A 42 -0.23 4.74 -2.29
N MET A 43 -1.25 3.89 -2.25
CA MET A 43 -1.28 2.63 -2.98
C MET A 43 -2.37 2.69 -4.05
N ILE A 44 -1.98 2.42 -5.29
CA ILE A 44 -2.89 2.35 -6.43
C ILE A 44 -2.98 0.89 -6.84
N GLN A 45 -4.19 0.35 -6.89
CA GLN A 45 -4.46 -1.01 -7.36
C GLN A 45 -5.24 -0.94 -8.68
N PHE A 46 -4.68 -1.53 -9.74
CA PHE A 46 -5.36 -1.66 -11.02
C PHE A 46 -6.03 -3.04 -11.15
N MET A 47 -7.08 -3.12 -11.96
CA MET A 47 -7.78 -4.37 -12.32
C MET A 47 -8.28 -5.18 -11.12
N LYS A 48 -8.71 -4.49 -10.05
CA LYS A 48 -9.40 -5.11 -8.92
C LYS A 48 -10.80 -4.51 -8.80
N GLY A 49 -11.83 -5.36 -8.79
CA GLY A 49 -13.18 -4.99 -8.37
C GLY A 49 -13.24 -4.63 -6.88
N GLU A 50 -14.42 -4.32 -6.36
CA GLU A 50 -14.68 -4.07 -4.93
C GLU A 50 -14.56 -5.35 -4.10
N VAL A 51 -13.36 -5.94 -4.08
CA VAL A 51 -13.09 -7.16 -3.33
C VAL A 51 -12.78 -6.78 -1.88
N ASN A 52 -13.50 -7.41 -0.96
CA ASN A 52 -13.51 -7.08 0.46
C ASN A 52 -12.27 -7.60 1.22
N TYR A 53 -11.08 -7.15 0.81
CA TYR A 53 -9.81 -7.55 1.43
C TYR A 53 -9.67 -6.99 2.86
N GLY A 54 -9.27 -7.84 3.80
CA GLY A 54 -9.05 -7.44 5.20
C GLY A 54 -8.00 -6.34 5.35
N GLU A 55 -6.98 -6.34 4.50
CA GLU A 55 -5.93 -5.31 4.47
C GLU A 55 -6.50 -3.93 4.10
N ILE A 56 -7.48 -3.87 3.19
CA ILE A 56 -8.11 -2.60 2.80
C ILE A 56 -8.93 -2.06 3.96
N LYS A 57 -9.66 -2.93 4.67
CA LYS A 57 -10.37 -2.54 5.90
C LYS A 57 -9.41 -2.01 6.95
N ALA A 58 -8.32 -2.74 7.21
CA ALA A 58 -7.31 -2.34 8.18
C ALA A 58 -6.66 -0.99 7.81
N SER A 59 -6.47 -0.71 6.52
CA SER A 59 -5.90 0.57 6.07
C SER A 59 -6.70 1.80 6.53
N LYS A 60 -8.02 1.66 6.74
CA LYS A 60 -8.88 2.76 7.21
C LYS A 60 -8.54 3.22 8.64
N ASN A 61 -7.87 2.40 9.43
CA ASN A 61 -7.44 2.74 10.79
C ASN A 61 -6.17 3.59 10.82
N TYR A 62 -5.51 3.81 9.69
CA TYR A 62 -4.26 4.56 9.61
C TYR A 62 -4.45 5.84 8.78
N PRO A 63 -4.29 7.03 9.36
CA PRO A 63 -4.55 8.29 8.65
C PRO A 63 -3.52 8.62 7.55
N ASN A 64 -2.38 7.93 7.54
CA ASN A 64 -1.26 8.17 6.65
C ASN A 64 -1.14 7.16 5.50
N ILE A 65 -2.12 6.27 5.31
CA ILE A 65 -2.21 5.40 4.14
C ILE A 65 -3.49 5.69 3.36
N LYS A 66 -3.38 5.85 2.04
CA LYS A 66 -4.53 5.96 1.14
C LYS A 66 -4.41 4.88 0.07
N ILE A 67 -5.35 3.94 0.06
CA ILE A 67 -5.48 2.91 -0.97
C ILE A 67 -6.60 3.34 -1.94
N THR A 68 -6.30 3.36 -3.23
CA THR A 68 -7.27 3.65 -4.28
C THR A 68 -7.29 2.51 -5.27
N GLN A 69 -8.47 1.95 -5.47
CA GLN A 69 -8.69 0.82 -6.37
C GLN A 69 -9.35 1.33 -7.65
N PHE A 70 -8.79 0.91 -8.78
CA PHE A 70 -9.28 1.21 -10.11
C PHE A 70 -9.47 -0.11 -10.85
N GLY A 71 -10.64 -0.32 -11.43
CA GLY A 71 -10.99 -1.56 -12.10
C GLY A 71 -12.45 -1.52 -12.55
N ARG A 72 -12.83 -2.47 -13.41
CA ARG A 72 -14.24 -2.65 -13.77
C ARG A 72 -14.93 -3.34 -12.59
N PRO A 73 -16.16 -2.93 -12.21
CA PRO A 73 -16.95 -3.62 -11.18
C PRO A 73 -17.25 -5.09 -11.51
N GLU A 74 -17.08 -5.47 -12.79
CA GLU A 74 -17.60 -6.69 -13.40
C GLU A 74 -16.57 -7.83 -13.49
N LEU A 75 -15.45 -7.72 -12.75
CA LEU A 75 -14.45 -8.78 -12.55
C LEU A 75 -14.39 -9.22 -11.09
#